data_AF-I0WUZ2-F1
#
_entry.id   AF-I0WUZ2-F1
#
_cell.length_a   1.000
_cell.length_b   1.000
_cell.length_c   1.000
_cell.angle_alpha   90.00
_cell.angle_beta   90.00
_cell.angle_gamma   90.00
#
_symmetry.space_group_name_H-M   'P 1'
#
loop_
_entity.id
_entity.type
_entity.pdbx_description
1 polymer ?
#
loop_
_entity_poly.entity_id
_entity_poly.type
_entity_poly.pdbx_seq_one_letter_code
_entity_poly.pdbx_strand_id
1 'polypeptide(L)'
;MSETPHNYHPHRPLFNRPQNPALPTPAELARDLEAAELHAAGCTYQQIADRLGWKTRSGAYRAVWRGWDRNPPCAPAPAQERQEDALMMRVQEGSTYQEIAEALGYASRGNAWRAVRRALDRANARDTAG
;
A
#
# COMPACT_ATOMS: atom_id res chain seq x y z
N MET A 1 20.99 18.08 15.96
CA MET A 1 20.59 16.67 16.11
C MET A 1 19.50 16.43 15.09
N SER A 2 19.80 15.77 13.98
CA SER A 2 18.89 15.65 12.84
C SER A 2 18.20 14.30 12.89
N GLU A 3 16.91 14.29 13.23
CA GLU A 3 16.05 13.11 13.16
C GLU A 3 15.86 12.70 11.69
N THR A 4 16.39 11.53 11.34
CA THR A 4 16.14 10.87 10.06
C THR A 4 14.68 10.40 10.01
N PRO A 5 13.87 10.82 9.03
CA PRO A 5 12.54 10.27 8.88
C PRO A 5 12.67 8.79 8.52
N HIS A 6 12.22 7.92 9.42
CA HIS A 6 12.11 6.49 9.19
C HIS A 6 11.14 6.27 8.02
N ASN A 7 11.71 6.09 6.84
CA ASN A 7 10.99 5.68 5.64
C ASN A 7 10.47 4.26 5.89
N TYR A 8 9.23 4.15 6.38
CA TYR A 8 8.54 2.88 6.59
C TYR A 8 8.22 2.27 5.23
N HIS A 9 9.21 1.63 4.62
CA HIS A 9 8.95 0.65 3.58
C HIS A 9 8.45 -0.62 4.28
N PRO A 10 7.20 -1.04 4.06
CA PRO A 10 6.72 -2.33 4.56
C PRO A 10 7.48 -3.40 3.78
N HIS A 11 8.68 -3.75 4.25
CA HIS A 11 9.37 -4.93 3.79
C HIS A 11 8.41 -6.10 4.00
N ARG A 12 7.99 -6.72 2.89
CA ARG A 12 7.22 -7.97 2.91
C ARG A 12 7.99 -8.91 3.85
N PRO A 13 7.43 -9.28 4.99
CA PRO A 13 8.14 -10.17 5.90
C PRO A 13 8.39 -11.46 5.14
N LEU A 14 9.67 -11.85 5.07
CA LEU A 14 10.03 -13.21 4.68
C LEU A 14 9.58 -14.11 5.81
N PHE A 15 8.29 -14.41 5.86
CA PHE A 15 7.78 -15.48 6.70
C PHE A 15 8.37 -16.76 6.12
N ASN A 16 9.52 -17.15 6.68
CA ASN A 16 10.07 -18.48 6.49
C ASN A 16 8.91 -19.43 6.81
N ARG A 17 8.33 -20.07 5.79
CA ARG A 17 7.16 -20.93 5.92
C ARG A 17 7.69 -22.27 6.45
N PRO A 18 7.60 -22.60 7.76
CA PRO A 18 7.58 -24.01 8.10
C PRO A 18 6.35 -24.58 7.38
N GLN A 19 6.59 -25.57 6.52
CA GLN A 19 5.56 -26.26 5.75
C GLN A 19 4.43 -26.70 6.69
N ASN A 20 3.32 -25.97 6.68
CA ASN A 20 2.05 -26.50 7.13
C ASN A 20 1.29 -26.94 5.87
N PRO A 21 1.21 -28.25 5.58
CA PRO A 21 0.61 -28.78 4.35
C PRO A 21 -0.93 -28.72 4.36
N ALA A 22 -1.56 -28.30 5.46
CA ALA A 22 -3.00 -28.17 5.54
C ALA A 22 -3.47 -26.83 4.96
N LEU A 23 -4.45 -26.89 4.06
CA LEU A 23 -5.20 -25.71 3.62
C LEU A 23 -5.83 -25.04 4.85
N PRO A 24 -5.79 -23.70 4.96
CA PRO A 24 -6.42 -22.99 6.05
C PRO A 24 -7.92 -23.30 6.06
N THR A 25 -8.49 -23.50 7.24
CA THR A 25 -9.92 -23.71 7.41
C THR A 25 -10.70 -22.46 6.98
N PRO A 26 -11.98 -22.59 6.58
CA PRO A 26 -12.83 -21.43 6.26
C PRO A 26 -12.90 -20.39 7.39
N ALA A 27 -12.85 -20.85 8.65
CA ALA A 27 -12.85 -19.97 9.81
C ALA A 27 -11.54 -19.17 9.96
N GLU A 28 -10.39 -19.77 9.63
CA GLU A 28 -9.11 -19.07 9.61
C GLU A 28 -9.03 -18.06 8.47
N LEU A 29 -9.60 -18.40 7.31
CA LEU A 29 -9.74 -17.48 6.18
C LEU A 29 -10.56 -16.24 6.56
N ALA A 30 -11.73 -16.45 7.17
CA ALA A 30 -12.60 -15.35 7.61
C ALA A 30 -11.89 -14.43 8.60
N ARG A 31 -11.15 -14.97 9.59
CA ARG A 31 -10.39 -14.17 10.56
C ARG A 31 -9.24 -13.39 9.94
N ASP A 32 -8.53 -13.98 8.98
CA ASP A 32 -7.43 -13.28 8.28
C ASP A 32 -7.97 -12.11 7.44
N LEU A 33 -9.13 -12.27 6.79
CA LEU A 33 -9.82 -11.20 6.06
C LEU A 33 -10.35 -10.10 6.98
N GLU A 34 -11.02 -10.47 8.07
CA GLU A 34 -11.53 -9.53 9.07
C GLU A 34 -10.38 -8.72 9.70
N ALA A 35 -9.23 -9.34 9.95
CA ALA A 35 -8.04 -8.64 10.43
C ALA A 35 -7.56 -7.58 9.42
N ALA A 36 -7.53 -7.93 8.12
CA ALA A 36 -7.13 -7.01 7.06
C ALA A 36 -8.07 -5.81 6.93
N GLU A 37 -9.38 -6.01 7.07
CA GLU A 37 -10.39 -4.95 7.07
C GLU A 37 -10.23 -4.02 8.28
N LEU A 38 -10.06 -4.57 9.48
CA LEU A 38 -9.83 -3.79 10.69
C LEU A 38 -8.56 -2.93 10.58
N HIS A 39 -7.50 -3.47 9.97
CA HIS A 39 -6.28 -2.71 9.72
C HIS A 39 -6.51 -1.59 8.68
N ALA A 40 -7.28 -1.85 7.62
CA ALA A 40 -7.65 -0.82 6.64
C ALA A 40 -8.49 0.30 7.27
N ALA A 41 -9.31 -0.01 8.29
CA ALA A 41 -10.06 0.94 9.10
C ALA A 41 -9.20 1.70 10.14
N GLY A 42 -7.87 1.49 10.15
CA GLY A 42 -6.93 2.20 11.03
C GLY A 42 -6.74 1.59 12.41
N CYS A 43 -7.25 0.38 12.68
CA CYS A 43 -6.96 -0.32 13.93
C CYS A 43 -5.49 -0.74 14.01
N THR A 44 -4.91 -0.58 15.20
CA THR A 44 -3.56 -1.10 15.49
C THR A 44 -3.57 -2.62 15.59
N TYR A 45 -2.44 -3.26 15.31
CA TYR A 45 -2.31 -4.72 15.43
C TYR A 45 -2.62 -5.27 16.83
N GLN A 46 -2.44 -4.47 17.89
CA GLN A 46 -2.84 -4.87 19.24
C GLN A 46 -4.35 -4.91 19.37
N GLN A 47 -5.06 -3.86 18.94
CA GLN A 47 -6.53 -3.82 18.93
C GLN A 47 -7.13 -4.93 18.08
N ILE A 48 -6.51 -5.25 16.94
CA ILE A 48 -6.92 -6.37 16.09
C ILE A 48 -6.72 -7.69 16.82
N ALA A 49 -5.59 -7.86 17.51
CA ALA A 49 -5.32 -9.06 18.30
C ALA A 49 -6.36 -9.25 19.42
N ASP A 50 -6.63 -8.19 20.17
CA ASP A 50 -7.60 -8.20 21.27
C ASP A 50 -9.02 -8.51 20.76
N ARG A 51 -9.41 -7.92 19.62
CA ARG A 51 -10.74 -8.09 19.02
C ARG A 51 -10.97 -9.49 18.43
N LEU A 52 -9.96 -10.06 17.79
CA LEU A 52 -10.07 -11.37 17.12
C LEU A 52 -9.58 -12.53 18.02
N GLY A 53 -9.18 -12.25 19.26
CA GLY A 53 -8.75 -13.25 20.24
C GLY A 53 -7.35 -13.83 20.00
N TRP A 54 -6.44 -13.06 19.39
CA TRP A 54 -5.08 -13.51 19.10
C TRP A 54 -4.19 -13.24 20.30
N LYS A 55 -3.40 -14.26 20.69
CA LYS A 55 -2.51 -14.16 21.86
C LYS A 55 -1.39 -13.13 21.73
N THR A 56 -1.04 -12.74 20.49
CA THR A 56 0.08 -11.83 20.24
C THR A 56 -0.21 -10.87 19.09
N ARG A 57 0.34 -9.65 19.21
CA ARG A 57 0.37 -8.65 18.13
C ARG A 57 1.00 -9.19 16.84
N SER A 58 2.07 -9.97 16.97
CA SER A 58 2.77 -10.60 15.83
C SER A 58 1.88 -11.60 15.09
N GLY A 59 0.96 -12.23 15.82
CA GLY A 59 -0.11 -13.01 15.24
C GLY A 59 -1.00 -12.13 14.36
N ALA A 60 -1.66 -11.12 14.94
CA ALA A 60 -2.57 -10.24 14.20
C ALA A 60 -1.89 -9.60 12.97
N TYR A 61 -0.62 -9.23 13.09
CA TYR A 61 0.20 -8.78 11.96
C TYR A 61 0.24 -9.80 10.82
N ARG A 62 0.52 -11.09 11.11
CA ARG A 62 0.50 -12.16 10.10
C ARG A 62 -0.89 -12.35 9.50
N ALA A 63 -1.95 -12.19 10.29
CA ALA A 63 -3.34 -12.26 9.84
C ALA A 63 -3.61 -11.26 8.72
N VAL A 64 -3.31 -9.99 9.01
CA VAL A 64 -3.51 -8.85 8.12
C VAL A 64 -2.77 -9.09 6.81
N TRP A 65 -1.51 -9.52 6.90
CA TRP A 65 -0.71 -9.82 5.71
C TRP A 65 -1.25 -10.99 4.89
N ARG A 66 -1.73 -12.08 5.52
CA ARG A 66 -2.37 -13.17 4.80
C ARG A 66 -3.71 -12.77 4.20
N GLY A 67 -4.47 -11.94 4.90
CA GLY A 67 -5.70 -11.33 4.41
C GLY A 67 -5.44 -10.50 3.14
N TRP A 68 -4.43 -9.64 3.15
CA TRP A 68 -4.01 -8.88 1.98
C TRP A 68 -3.39 -9.73 0.85
N ASP A 69 -2.66 -10.80 1.17
CA ASP A 69 -2.10 -11.70 0.14
C ASP A 69 -3.22 -12.48 -0.58
N ARG A 70 -4.31 -12.79 0.12
CA ARG A 70 -5.47 -13.53 -0.42
C ARG A 70 -6.55 -12.65 -1.04
N ASN A 71 -6.78 -11.49 -0.43
CA ASN A 71 -7.70 -10.46 -0.92
C ASN A 71 -6.95 -9.13 -0.87
N PRO A 72 -6.11 -8.84 -1.89
CA PRO A 72 -5.39 -7.59 -1.94
C PRO A 72 -6.41 -6.45 -1.90
N PRO A 73 -6.25 -5.46 -0.99
CA PRO A 73 -7.11 -4.29 -1.01
C PRO A 73 -7.04 -3.74 -2.42
N CYS A 74 -8.22 -3.55 -3.04
CA CYS A 74 -8.42 -3.23 -4.45
C CYS A 74 -7.22 -2.42 -4.95
N ALA A 75 -6.37 -3.06 -5.76
CA ALA A 75 -5.06 -2.53 -6.05
C ALA A 75 -5.24 -1.08 -6.50
N PRO A 76 -4.69 -0.10 -5.78
CA PRO A 76 -4.84 1.28 -6.21
C PRO A 76 -4.25 1.33 -7.62
N ALA A 77 -4.92 2.02 -8.55
CA ALA A 77 -4.70 1.95 -9.99
C ALA A 77 -3.21 1.74 -10.29
N PRO A 78 -2.83 0.79 -11.19
CA PRO A 78 -1.45 0.39 -11.44
C PRO A 78 -0.55 1.61 -11.36
N ALA A 79 0.57 1.53 -10.61
CA ALA A 79 1.32 2.72 -10.22
C ALA A 79 1.68 3.65 -11.39
N GLN A 80 1.67 3.12 -12.61
CA GLN A 80 1.77 3.85 -13.87
C GLN A 80 0.55 4.73 -14.19
N GLU A 81 -0.68 4.24 -14.08
CA GLU A 81 -1.92 4.99 -14.31
C GLU A 81 -2.01 6.20 -13.36
N ARG A 82 -1.77 5.99 -12.06
CA ARG A 82 -1.69 7.11 -11.10
C ARG A 82 -0.60 8.14 -11.44
N GLN A 83 0.49 7.71 -12.07
CA GLN A 83 1.54 8.64 -12.52
C GLN A 83 1.09 9.43 -13.75
N GLU A 84 0.35 8.80 -14.66
CA GLU A 84 -0.24 9.43 -15.84
C GLU A 84 -1.34 10.43 -15.42
N ASP A 85 -2.21 10.08 -14.47
CA ASP A 85 -3.18 11.00 -13.86
C ASP A 85 -2.51 12.20 -13.19
N ALA A 86 -1.43 11.95 -12.43
CA ALA A 86 -0.66 13.02 -11.79
C ALA A 86 -0.08 14.00 -12.83
N LEU A 87 0.41 13.48 -13.96
CA LEU A 87 0.91 14.31 -15.06
C LEU A 87 -0.22 15.10 -15.72
N MET A 88 -1.38 14.47 -15.93
CA MET A 88 -2.56 15.12 -16.50
C MET A 88 -3.02 16.28 -15.63
N MET A 89 -3.22 16.08 -14.32
CA MET A 89 -3.56 17.15 -13.38
C MET A 89 -2.52 18.28 -13.41
N ARG A 90 -1.22 17.94 -13.51
CA ARG A 90 -0.17 18.97 -13.54
C ARG A 90 -0.18 19.79 -14.82
N VAL A 91 -0.38 19.16 -15.98
CA VAL A 91 -0.25 19.79 -17.29
C VAL A 91 -1.55 20.45 -17.74
N GLN A 92 -2.71 19.83 -17.47
CA GLN A 92 -4.02 20.32 -17.92
C GLN A 92 -4.66 21.25 -16.89
N GLU A 93 -4.63 20.89 -15.60
CA GLU A 93 -5.33 21.65 -14.55
C GLU A 93 -4.41 22.66 -13.84
N GLY A 94 -3.09 22.54 -14.04
CA GLY A 94 -2.10 23.40 -13.37
C GLY A 94 -1.96 23.11 -11.87
N SER A 95 -2.52 22.00 -11.37
CA SER A 95 -2.55 21.66 -9.95
C SER A 95 -1.15 21.62 -9.34
N THR A 96 -1.04 22.06 -8.09
CA THR A 96 0.19 21.96 -7.31
C THR A 96 0.47 20.51 -6.90
N TYR A 97 1.73 20.19 -6.61
CA TYR A 97 2.10 18.86 -6.13
C TYR A 97 1.45 18.47 -4.79
N GLN A 98 0.99 19.46 -4.01
CA GLN A 98 0.25 19.23 -2.79
C GLN A 98 -1.15 18.73 -3.11
N GLU A 99 -1.88 19.43 -3.98
CA GLU A 99 -3.23 19.04 -4.42
C GLU A 99 -3.22 17.69 -5.12
N ILE A 100 -2.22 17.42 -5.97
CA ILE A 100 -2.03 16.11 -6.62
C ILE A 100 -1.78 15.02 -5.59
N ALA A 101 -1.01 15.32 -4.53
CA ALA A 101 -0.75 14.34 -3.48
C ALA A 101 -2.02 13.98 -2.71
N GLU A 102 -2.86 14.97 -2.42
CA GLU A 102 -4.13 14.77 -1.74
C GLU A 102 -5.14 14.05 -2.63
N ALA A 103 -5.27 14.45 -3.89
CA ALA A 103 -6.21 13.87 -4.85
C ALA A 103 -5.90 12.40 -5.19
N LEU A 104 -4.62 12.04 -5.34
CA LEU A 104 -4.19 10.70 -5.75
C LEU A 104 -3.69 9.83 -4.58
N GLY A 105 -3.81 10.33 -3.35
CA GLY A 105 -3.43 9.60 -2.12
C GLY A 105 -1.92 9.35 -2.00
N TYR A 106 -1.08 10.24 -2.52
CA TYR A 106 0.37 10.16 -2.28
C TYR A 106 0.70 10.60 -0.85
N ALA A 107 1.59 9.85 -0.19
CA ALA A 107 1.99 10.15 1.19
C ALA A 107 2.70 11.51 1.38
N SER A 108 3.14 12.17 0.29
CA SER A 108 3.73 13.52 0.36
C SER A 108 3.75 14.19 -1.01
N ARG A 109 3.85 15.53 -1.02
CA ARG A 109 4.13 16.32 -2.23
C ARG A 109 5.35 15.84 -3.01
N GLY A 110 6.38 15.34 -2.30
CA GLY A 110 7.59 14.82 -2.91
C GLY A 110 7.36 13.54 -3.69
N ASN A 111 6.45 12.69 -3.21
CA ASN A 111 6.03 11.49 -3.94
C ASN A 111 5.20 11.85 -5.19
N ALA A 112 4.32 12.85 -5.09
CA ALA A 112 3.58 13.37 -6.25
C ALA A 112 4.51 13.96 -7.32
N TRP A 113 5.52 14.76 -6.94
CA TRP A 113 6.51 15.27 -7.88
C TRP A 113 7.26 14.14 -8.60
N ARG A 114 7.71 13.11 -7.87
CA ARG A 114 8.38 11.94 -8.49
C ARG A 114 7.44 11.20 -9.44
N ALA A 115 6.16 11.12 -9.12
CA ALA A 115 5.17 10.48 -9.97
C ALA A 115 5.03 11.22 -11.31
N VAL A 116 4.84 12.54 -11.26
CA VAL A 116 4.79 13.40 -12.45
C VAL A 116 6.07 13.31 -13.28
N ARG A 117 7.23 13.39 -12.63
CA ARG A 117 8.55 13.29 -13.30
C ARG A 117 8.67 11.98 -14.10
N ARG A 118 8.31 10.85 -13.49
CA ARG A 118 8.38 9.53 -14.15
C ARG A 118 7.41 9.40 -15.33
N ALA A 119 6.22 9.96 -15.23
CA ALA A 119 5.28 9.98 -16.34
C ALA A 119 5.79 10.87 -17.49
N LEU A 120 6.34 12.03 -17.16
CA LEU A 120 6.93 12.94 -18.15
C LEU A 120 8.14 12.29 -18.86
N ASP A 121 9.04 11.64 -18.12
CA ASP A 121 10.18 10.94 -18.69
C ASP A 121 9.72 9.84 -19.67
N ARG A 122 8.63 9.13 -19.36
CA ARG A 122 8.03 8.13 -20.28
C ARG A 122 7.37 8.76 -21.49
N ALA A 123 6.69 9.89 -21.35
CA ALA A 123 6.08 10.61 -22.47
C ALA A 123 7.18 11.07 -23.45
N ASN A 124 8.23 11.71 -22.94
CA ASN A 124 9.38 12.14 -23.74
C ASN A 124 10.09 10.96 -24.42
N ALA A 125 10.25 9.83 -23.72
CA ALA A 125 10.86 8.63 -24.29
C ALA A 125 10.05 8.05 -25.46
N ARG A 126 8.71 8.15 -25.42
CA ARG A 126 7.83 7.73 -26.53
C ARG A 126 8.00 8.65 -27.74
N ASP A 127 8.07 9.96 -27.51
CA ASP A 127 8.23 10.95 -28.59
C ASP A 127 9.59 10.84 -29.30
N THR A 128 10.64 10.44 -28.59
CA THR A 128 11.97 10.22 -29.20
C THR A 128 12.12 8.89 -29.93
N ALA A 129 11.18 7.95 -29.77
CA ALA A 129 11.23 6.61 -30.35
C ALA A 129 10.35 6.44 -31.59
N GLY A 130 9.57 7.46 -31.96
CA GLY A 130 8.77 7.52 -33.20
C GLY A 130 9.44 8.39 -34.25
#